data_AF-A0A537GX71-F1
#
_entry.id   AF-A0A537GX71-F1
#
_cell.length_a   1.000
_cell.length_b   1.000
_cell.length_c   1.000
_cell.angle_alpha   90.00
_cell.angle_beta   90.00
_cell.angle_gamma   90.00
#
_symmetry.space_group_name_H-M   'P 1'
#
loop_
_entity.id
_entity.type
_entity.pdbx_description
1 polymer ?
#
loop_
_entity_poly.entity_id
_entity_poly.type
_entity_poly.pdbx_seq_one_letter_code
_entity_poly.pdbx_strand_id
1 'polypeptide(L)'
;MKQWYRNPRLRAILKVDADESTTEELTEPAMRTHVASLLILVLLMVASSGANTSLIVGNTGIFGWPPVSWNPNVSCPVVLGDLRTILGSAYPNQSLMGSPYQVNATDGGIPNKRMLRPPCSIVNINGQTEPVLVQVSGVYLSSYQTEDCSTKFDPINNGTSYPDINGDGRPNTFCDSTGNLFLVGDTNSFNPRIHIEFDHDWMAAGWAGASTTYDSNETIPRCPPVPPPMTNFCNGTPIAVQGFVFWDNQDPSPHWELHPLTAWKTSS
;
A
#
# COMPACT_ATOMS: atom_id res chain seq x y z
N MET A 1 41.51 -41.00 16.00
CA MET A 1 42.94 -40.65 16.14
C MET A 1 43.07 -39.14 16.32
N LYS A 2 43.77 -38.72 17.40
CA LYS A 2 44.45 -37.43 17.67
C LYS A 2 43.63 -36.13 17.56
N GLN A 3 43.22 -35.52 18.68
CA GLN A 3 43.95 -34.62 19.63
C GLN A 3 43.74 -33.13 19.30
N TRP A 4 42.88 -32.42 20.06
CA TRP A 4 43.16 -31.63 21.29
C TRP A 4 43.89 -30.31 21.01
N TYR A 5 43.24 -29.17 21.29
CA TYR A 5 43.85 -28.08 22.08
C TYR A 5 42.75 -27.36 22.89
N ARG A 6 42.95 -27.34 24.21
CA ARG A 6 42.24 -26.52 25.20
C ARG A 6 43.06 -25.25 25.48
N ASN A 7 42.40 -24.31 26.16
CA ASN A 7 42.84 -23.61 27.38
C ASN A 7 43.03 -22.06 27.28
N PRO A 8 43.04 -21.28 28.39
CA PRO A 8 41.85 -20.59 28.90
C PRO A 8 42.11 -19.16 29.48
N ARG A 9 41.07 -18.56 30.08
CA ARG A 9 41.07 -17.59 31.23
C ARG A 9 41.79 -16.24 31.11
N LEU A 10 41.03 -15.18 31.41
CA LEU A 10 41.50 -14.11 32.31
C LEU A 10 40.37 -13.67 33.26
N ARG A 11 40.73 -13.59 34.55
CA ARG A 11 39.95 -13.11 35.71
C ARG A 11 40.35 -11.66 36.02
N ALA A 12 39.40 -10.87 36.51
CA ALA A 12 39.51 -9.89 37.62
C ALA A 12 38.08 -9.36 37.86
N ILE A 13 37.38 -9.55 38.98
CA ILE A 13 37.61 -9.15 40.38
C ILE A 13 37.92 -7.66 40.52
N LEU A 14 36.90 -6.88 40.92
CA LEU A 14 37.01 -5.83 41.93
C LEU A 14 35.65 -5.65 42.61
N LYS A 15 35.70 -5.72 43.94
CA LYS A 15 34.63 -5.55 44.94
C LYS A 15 35.19 -4.52 45.91
N VAL A 16 34.52 -3.38 46.11
CA VAL A 16 34.72 -2.41 47.21
C VAL A 16 33.39 -1.65 47.30
N ASP A 17 32.47 -2.10 48.14
CA ASP A 17 32.25 -1.73 49.54
C ASP A 17 31.40 -0.45 49.71
N ALA A 18 30.32 -0.66 50.45
CA ALA A 18 29.43 0.34 50.99
C ALA A 18 30.17 1.19 52.02
N ASP A 19 29.78 2.46 52.12
CA ASP A 19 30.00 3.21 53.35
C ASP A 19 28.69 3.86 53.77
N GLU A 20 28.27 3.48 54.97
CA GLU A 20 27.15 3.95 55.76
C GLU A 20 27.75 4.91 56.77
N SER A 21 27.35 6.17 56.77
CA SER A 21 27.79 7.09 57.83
C SER A 21 26.79 8.21 58.10
N THR A 22 26.11 8.00 59.23
CA THR A 22 25.81 8.96 60.30
C THR A 22 24.82 10.09 60.08
N THR A 23 23.71 9.90 60.79
CA THR A 23 22.85 10.87 61.47
C THR A 23 23.58 12.04 62.14
N GLU A 24 23.13 13.27 61.85
CA GLU A 24 23.11 14.37 62.82
C GLU A 24 21.71 15.01 62.83
N GLU A 25 21.08 14.92 64.00
CA GLU A 25 19.91 15.66 64.44
C GLU A 25 20.40 17.00 65.00
N LEU A 26 19.76 18.13 64.68
CA LEU A 26 19.69 19.31 65.57
C LEU A 26 18.69 20.37 65.04
N THR A 27 17.62 20.53 65.83
CA THR A 27 16.90 21.78 66.16
C THR A 27 16.12 22.53 65.09
N GLU A 28 14.78 22.43 65.16
CA GLU A 28 13.86 23.48 64.72
C GLU A 28 14.00 24.76 65.59
N PRO A 29 13.71 25.93 65.02
CA PRO A 29 12.50 26.59 65.48
C PRO A 29 11.63 27.14 64.34
N ALA A 30 10.35 26.83 64.45
CA ALA A 30 9.20 27.68 64.14
C ALA A 30 9.32 28.64 62.94
N MET A 31 8.79 28.22 61.78
CA MET A 31 8.09 29.15 60.89
C MET A 31 6.79 28.51 60.39
N ARG A 32 5.73 28.77 61.18
CA ARG A 32 4.34 28.70 60.72
C ARG A 32 4.20 29.50 59.42
N THR A 33 3.24 29.05 58.61
CA THR A 33 2.67 29.69 57.40
C THR A 33 3.45 29.57 56.07
N HIS A 34 3.64 28.38 55.50
CA HIS A 34 3.72 28.20 54.03
C HIS A 34 3.18 26.85 53.48
N VAL A 35 2.43 26.06 54.27
CA VAL A 35 2.00 24.71 53.84
C VAL A 35 0.80 24.72 52.87
N ALA A 36 0.05 25.83 52.78
CA ALA A 36 -1.09 25.92 51.87
C ALA A 36 -0.71 26.23 50.40
N SER A 37 0.50 26.76 50.13
CA SER A 37 0.89 27.20 48.78
C SER A 37 1.65 26.14 47.97
N LEU A 38 2.25 25.13 48.60
CA LEU A 38 2.96 24.06 47.90
C LEU A 38 2.03 22.92 47.44
N LEU A 39 0.92 22.68 48.15
CA LEU A 39 -0.08 21.68 47.73
C LEU A 39 -0.87 22.12 46.48
N ILE A 40 -1.06 23.43 46.28
CA ILE A 40 -1.73 23.96 45.08
C ILE A 40 -0.82 23.83 43.84
N LEU A 41 0.50 23.97 43.99
CA LEU A 41 1.43 23.82 42.86
C LEU A 41 1.57 22.36 42.40
N VAL A 42 1.52 21.40 43.32
CA VAL A 42 1.63 19.96 42.98
C VAL A 42 0.34 19.42 42.36
N LEU A 43 -0.84 19.89 42.79
CA LEU A 43 -2.12 19.54 42.15
C LEU A 43 -2.30 20.15 40.75
N LEU A 44 -1.64 21.27 40.45
CA LEU A 44 -1.64 21.86 39.10
C LEU A 44 -0.70 21.16 38.10
N MET A 45 0.35 20.46 38.57
CA MET A 45 1.27 19.73 37.68
C MET A 45 0.82 18.30 37.35
N VAL A 46 -0.11 17.71 38.11
CA VAL A 46 -0.69 16.40 37.78
C VAL A 46 -1.88 16.53 36.80
N ALA A 47 -2.41 17.74 36.62
CA ALA A 47 -3.47 18.02 35.65
C ALA A 47 -2.95 18.33 34.23
N SER A 48 -1.63 18.45 34.01
CA SER A 48 -1.03 18.72 32.70
C SER A 48 -0.53 17.48 31.94
N SER A 49 -0.72 16.26 32.47
CA SER A 49 -0.55 15.02 31.70
C SER A 49 -1.87 14.50 31.13
N GLY A 50 -2.75 15.43 30.76
CA GLY A 50 -3.97 15.16 30.00
C GLY A 50 -3.69 15.42 28.51
N ALA A 51 -3.69 14.33 27.74
CA ALA A 51 -3.72 14.33 26.28
C ALA A 51 -2.55 15.07 25.59
N ASN A 52 -1.47 14.33 25.32
CA ASN A 52 -0.83 14.46 24.01
C ASN A 52 -1.84 13.98 22.97
N THR A 53 -2.85 14.79 22.66
CA THR A 53 -3.39 14.77 21.32
C THR A 53 -2.23 15.21 20.45
N SER A 54 -1.58 14.24 19.80
CA SER A 54 -0.95 14.51 18.54
C SER A 54 -2.00 15.26 17.74
N LEU A 55 -1.84 16.57 17.60
CA LEU A 55 -2.38 17.28 16.46
C LEU A 55 -1.70 16.58 15.29
N ILE A 56 -2.35 15.53 14.79
CA ILE A 56 -2.34 15.27 13.37
C ILE A 56 -2.73 16.63 12.82
N VAL A 57 -1.73 17.36 12.31
CA VAL A 57 -1.97 18.33 11.27
C VAL A 57 -2.57 17.48 10.17
N GLY A 58 -3.88 17.27 10.27
CA GLY A 58 -4.69 16.91 9.14
C GLY A 58 -4.34 18.02 8.20
N ASN A 59 -3.61 17.68 7.15
CA ASN A 59 -3.52 18.53 6.01
C ASN A 59 -4.97 18.78 5.61
N THR A 60 -5.58 19.83 6.15
CA THR A 60 -6.66 20.56 5.51
C THR A 60 -5.99 21.30 4.35
N GLY A 61 -5.37 20.50 3.47
CA GLY A 61 -5.39 20.82 2.06
C GLY A 61 -6.85 21.13 1.79
N ILE A 62 -7.06 22.35 1.33
CA ILE A 62 -8.14 22.80 0.46
C ILE A 62 -9.16 21.68 0.24
N PHE A 63 -10.45 21.93 0.52
CA PHE A 63 -11.57 21.14 -0.04
C PHE A 63 -11.45 21.12 -1.58
N GLY A 64 -10.46 20.38 -2.06
CA GLY A 64 -10.22 19.99 -3.41
C GLY A 64 -11.04 18.74 -3.56
N TRP A 65 -11.81 18.73 -4.63
CA TRP A 65 -12.47 17.53 -5.09
C TRP A 65 -11.48 16.36 -5.02
N PRO A 66 -11.90 15.17 -4.54
CA PRO A 66 -11.05 13.99 -4.60
C PRO A 66 -10.53 13.88 -6.03
N PRO A 67 -9.25 13.48 -6.22
CA PRO A 67 -8.71 13.35 -7.55
C PRO A 67 -9.64 12.51 -8.40
N VAL A 68 -9.86 12.95 -9.63
CA VAL A 68 -10.70 12.24 -10.58
C VAL A 68 -9.86 11.18 -11.28
N SER A 69 -10.53 10.13 -11.78
CA SER A 69 -9.85 9.15 -12.62
C SER A 69 -9.25 9.84 -13.85
N TRP A 70 -8.08 9.39 -14.27
CA TRP A 70 -7.51 9.76 -15.56
C TRP A 70 -8.16 9.00 -16.71
N ASN A 71 -8.92 7.94 -16.41
CA ASN A 71 -9.72 7.21 -17.38
C ASN A 71 -11.12 7.81 -17.47
N PRO A 72 -11.55 8.35 -18.62
CA PRO A 72 -12.87 8.96 -18.78
C PRO A 72 -14.03 7.96 -18.64
N ASN A 73 -13.76 6.65 -18.71
CA ASN A 73 -14.77 5.61 -18.49
C ASN A 73 -14.96 5.27 -17.00
N VAL A 74 -14.17 5.87 -16.10
CA VAL A 74 -14.21 5.62 -14.66
C VAL A 74 -14.65 6.87 -13.92
N SER A 75 -15.85 6.84 -13.35
CA SER A 75 -16.43 7.97 -12.60
C SER A 75 -16.12 7.95 -11.11
N CYS A 76 -15.47 6.90 -10.61
CA CYS A 76 -15.21 6.75 -9.19
C CYS A 76 -14.21 7.79 -8.68
N PRO A 77 -14.40 8.30 -7.45
CA PRO A 77 -13.41 9.16 -6.81
C PRO A 77 -12.13 8.36 -6.57
N VAL A 78 -10.99 8.99 -6.80
CA VAL A 78 -9.67 8.38 -6.58
C VAL A 78 -9.21 8.70 -5.17
N VAL A 79 -8.74 7.67 -4.46
CA VAL A 79 -8.01 7.83 -3.21
C VAL A 79 -6.52 7.85 -3.49
N LEU A 80 -5.83 8.89 -3.02
CA LEU A 80 -4.37 8.92 -3.05
C LEU A 80 -3.83 7.99 -1.97
N GLY A 81 -3.01 7.02 -2.36
CA GLY A 81 -2.39 6.07 -1.44
C GLY A 81 -1.02 5.63 -1.90
N ASP A 82 -0.37 4.84 -1.07
CA ASP A 82 0.80 4.06 -1.44
C ASP A 82 0.52 2.56 -1.21
N LEU A 83 1.51 1.71 -1.45
CA LEU A 83 1.35 0.27 -1.18
C LEU A 83 1.06 -0.03 0.30
N ARG A 84 1.43 0.85 1.25
CA ARG A 84 1.12 0.67 2.68
C ARG A 84 -0.36 0.82 2.94
N THR A 85 -1.02 1.77 2.27
CA THR A 85 -2.47 1.96 2.38
C THR A 85 -3.24 0.73 1.91
N ILE A 86 -2.80 0.08 0.84
CA ILE A 86 -3.48 -1.11 0.29
C ILE A 86 -3.20 -2.36 1.12
N LEU A 87 -1.92 -2.60 1.44
CA LEU A 87 -1.49 -3.81 2.15
C LEU A 87 -1.81 -3.77 3.66
N GLY A 88 -2.07 -2.58 4.21
CA GLY A 88 -2.42 -2.40 5.61
C GLY A 88 -1.34 -2.93 6.55
N SER A 89 -1.77 -3.62 7.62
CA SER A 89 -0.84 -4.13 8.65
C SER A 89 0.08 -5.26 8.17
N ALA A 90 -0.18 -5.86 7.01
CA ALA A 90 0.67 -6.89 6.44
C ALA A 90 1.93 -6.31 5.78
N TYR A 91 1.95 -5.01 5.46
CA TYR A 91 3.08 -4.34 4.85
C TYR A 91 4.39 -4.61 5.64
N PRO A 92 5.50 -4.97 4.97
CA PRO A 92 5.71 -4.95 3.52
C PRO A 92 5.28 -6.24 2.78
N ASN A 93 4.72 -7.23 3.48
CA ASN A 93 4.20 -8.45 2.86
C ASN A 93 2.76 -8.24 2.38
N GLN A 94 2.23 -9.23 1.65
CA GLN A 94 0.83 -9.27 1.26
C GLN A 94 0.07 -10.27 2.13
N SER A 95 -1.10 -9.85 2.60
CA SER A 95 -2.10 -10.72 3.23
C SER A 95 -3.47 -10.10 3.00
N LEU A 96 -4.49 -10.92 2.82
CA LEU A 96 -5.88 -10.46 2.88
C LEU A 96 -6.16 -9.85 4.27
N MET A 97 -5.70 -10.52 5.32
CA MET A 97 -5.93 -10.10 6.69
C MET A 97 -5.15 -8.83 7.03
N GLY A 98 -5.88 -7.82 7.50
CA GLY A 98 -5.26 -6.56 7.95
C GLY A 98 -5.18 -5.46 6.88
N SER A 99 -5.62 -5.75 5.65
CA SER A 99 -5.88 -4.71 4.64
C SER A 99 -7.20 -3.98 4.97
N PRO A 100 -7.28 -2.65 4.77
CA PRO A 100 -8.55 -1.94 4.86
C PRO A 100 -9.56 -2.40 3.79
N TYR A 101 -9.09 -3.02 2.71
CA TYR A 101 -9.91 -3.51 1.60
C TYR A 101 -10.44 -4.94 1.80
N GLN A 102 -10.12 -5.59 2.92
CA GLN A 102 -10.67 -6.90 3.24
C GLN A 102 -12.19 -6.83 3.39
N VAL A 103 -12.94 -7.60 2.59
CA VAL A 103 -14.41 -7.64 2.65
C VAL A 103 -14.86 -8.77 3.57
N ASN A 104 -14.23 -9.94 3.46
CA ASN A 104 -14.55 -11.10 4.28
C ASN A 104 -13.30 -11.99 4.51
N ALA A 105 -13.49 -13.26 4.88
CA ALA A 105 -12.40 -14.19 5.16
C ALA A 105 -11.62 -14.65 3.91
N THR A 106 -12.20 -14.51 2.72
CA THR A 106 -11.65 -15.00 1.44
C THR A 106 -11.54 -13.92 0.37
N ASP A 107 -12.28 -12.82 0.47
CA ASP A 107 -12.39 -11.78 -0.55
C ASP A 107 -12.03 -10.38 -0.03
N GLY A 108 -11.54 -9.55 -0.94
CA GLY A 108 -11.19 -8.16 -0.70
C GLY A 108 -11.21 -7.34 -1.98
N GLY A 109 -11.40 -6.02 -1.84
CA GLY A 109 -11.52 -5.13 -2.99
C GLY A 109 -12.84 -5.32 -3.76
N ILE A 110 -12.83 -5.01 -5.06
CA ILE A 110 -14.03 -5.13 -5.90
C ILE A 110 -14.51 -6.59 -5.99
N PRO A 111 -15.81 -6.86 -6.28
CA PRO A 111 -16.33 -8.23 -6.24
C PRO A 111 -15.84 -9.16 -7.36
N ASN A 112 -15.44 -8.61 -8.50
CA ASN A 112 -15.00 -9.39 -9.66
C ASN A 112 -14.06 -8.53 -10.53
N LYS A 113 -12.89 -9.10 -10.86
CA LYS A 113 -11.79 -8.43 -11.57
C LYS A 113 -12.13 -8.01 -13.00
N ARG A 114 -13.05 -8.73 -13.66
CA ARG A 114 -13.51 -8.48 -15.03
C ARG A 114 -14.55 -7.37 -15.14
N MET A 115 -15.14 -6.89 -14.04
CA MET A 115 -16.28 -5.97 -14.12
C MET A 115 -15.94 -4.69 -14.90
N LEU A 116 -16.70 -4.41 -15.95
CA LEU A 116 -16.62 -3.11 -16.63
C LEU A 116 -17.10 -1.98 -15.71
N ARG A 117 -18.07 -2.25 -14.82
CA ARG A 117 -18.63 -1.25 -13.91
C ARG A 117 -18.39 -1.59 -12.45
N PRO A 118 -17.14 -1.55 -11.94
CA PRO A 118 -16.87 -1.82 -10.54
C PRO A 118 -17.60 -0.82 -9.62
N PRO A 119 -18.01 -1.23 -8.40
CA PRO A 119 -18.53 -0.29 -7.42
C PRO A 119 -17.43 0.70 -7.03
N CYS A 120 -17.79 1.95 -6.73
CA CYS A 120 -16.80 2.95 -6.32
C CYS A 120 -16.31 2.79 -4.87
N SER A 121 -17.00 1.98 -4.08
CA SER A 121 -16.64 1.67 -2.71
C SER A 121 -17.10 0.27 -2.32
N ILE A 122 -16.45 -0.30 -1.33
CA ILE A 122 -16.85 -1.54 -0.66
C ILE A 122 -17.14 -1.28 0.81
N VAL A 123 -17.85 -2.20 1.45
CA VAL A 123 -17.94 -2.26 2.91
C VAL A 123 -16.96 -3.32 3.37
N ASN A 124 -15.94 -2.90 4.12
CA ASN A 124 -14.92 -3.82 4.61
C ASN A 124 -15.45 -4.68 5.78
N ILE A 125 -14.63 -5.64 6.21
CA ILE A 125 -14.98 -6.60 7.27
C ILE A 125 -15.30 -5.92 8.62
N ASN A 126 -14.86 -4.68 8.81
CA ASN A 126 -15.13 -3.86 10.00
C ASN A 126 -16.38 -2.97 9.84
N GLY A 127 -17.12 -3.09 8.73
CA GLY A 127 -18.29 -2.27 8.43
C GLY A 127 -17.98 -0.85 7.94
N GLN A 128 -16.74 -0.57 7.54
CA GLN A 128 -16.33 0.75 7.05
C GLN A 128 -16.47 0.82 5.53
N THR A 129 -16.87 1.99 5.01
CA THR A 129 -16.96 2.23 3.57
C THR A 129 -15.61 2.70 3.04
N GLU A 130 -14.98 1.89 2.19
CA GLU A 130 -13.66 2.17 1.61
C GLU A 130 -13.77 2.42 0.11
N PRO A 131 -13.31 3.55 -0.42
CA PRO A 131 -13.25 3.77 -1.86
C PRO A 131 -12.16 2.89 -2.50
N VAL A 132 -12.51 2.18 -3.58
CA VAL A 132 -11.68 1.10 -4.14
C VAL A 132 -10.85 1.52 -5.35
N LEU A 133 -11.07 2.70 -5.91
CA LEU A 133 -10.20 3.26 -6.95
C LEU A 133 -9.05 4.01 -6.28
N VAL A 134 -7.84 3.47 -6.39
CA VAL A 134 -6.64 4.01 -5.75
C VAL A 134 -5.68 4.57 -6.77
N GLN A 135 -4.94 5.61 -6.39
CA GLN A 135 -3.75 6.07 -7.11
C GLN A 135 -2.52 5.76 -6.28
N VAL A 136 -1.59 5.01 -6.88
CA VAL A 136 -0.28 4.71 -6.29
C VAL A 136 0.78 5.45 -7.09
N SER A 137 1.62 6.25 -6.42
CA SER A 137 2.65 7.07 -7.07
C SER A 137 4.05 6.68 -6.60
N GLY A 138 5.08 6.99 -7.40
CA GLY A 138 6.46 6.69 -7.03
C GLY A 138 6.77 5.20 -7.13
N VAL A 139 6.22 4.53 -8.13
CA VAL A 139 6.44 3.09 -8.37
C VAL A 139 7.16 2.83 -9.69
N TYR A 140 7.69 1.62 -9.85
CA TYR A 140 8.22 1.10 -11.11
C TYR A 140 7.68 -0.31 -11.37
N LEU A 141 7.63 -0.70 -12.64
CA LEU A 141 7.13 -2.00 -13.09
C LEU A 141 8.29 -2.97 -13.30
N SER A 142 8.44 -4.05 -12.53
CA SER A 142 9.64 -4.92 -12.67
C SER A 142 9.50 -6.05 -13.69
N SER A 143 8.27 -6.47 -14.00
CA SER A 143 7.93 -7.60 -14.88
C SER A 143 6.71 -7.24 -15.72
N TYR A 144 6.68 -7.69 -16.97
CA TYR A 144 5.54 -7.50 -17.86
C TYR A 144 5.31 -8.73 -18.71
N GLN A 145 4.12 -9.32 -18.63
CA GLN A 145 3.75 -10.55 -19.35
C GLN A 145 2.34 -10.42 -19.93
N THR A 146 2.02 -11.33 -20.84
CA THR A 146 0.70 -11.45 -21.44
C THR A 146 0.14 -12.82 -21.09
N GLU A 147 -1.05 -12.86 -20.51
CA GLU A 147 -1.72 -14.08 -20.06
C GLU A 147 -3.25 -13.96 -20.14
N ASP A 148 -3.96 -14.99 -19.69
CA ASP A 148 -5.43 -15.10 -19.69
C ASP A 148 -6.14 -14.48 -20.92
N CYS A 149 -5.99 -15.18 -22.06
CA CYS A 149 -6.56 -14.73 -23.32
C CYS A 149 -8.00 -15.21 -23.53
N SER A 150 -8.86 -14.33 -24.00
CA SER A 150 -10.23 -14.64 -24.41
C SER A 150 -10.61 -14.01 -25.75
N THR A 151 -11.71 -14.51 -26.32
CA THR A 151 -12.42 -13.92 -27.45
C THR A 151 -13.84 -13.48 -27.07
N LYS A 152 -14.16 -13.47 -25.77
CA LYS A 152 -15.49 -13.22 -25.23
C LYS A 152 -15.38 -12.52 -23.89
N PHE A 153 -16.33 -11.63 -23.65
CA PHE A 153 -16.55 -11.04 -22.34
C PHE A 153 -16.82 -12.12 -21.30
N ASP A 154 -16.43 -11.88 -20.05
CA ASP A 154 -16.83 -12.68 -18.90
C ASP A 154 -18.36 -12.64 -18.76
N PRO A 155 -19.01 -13.67 -18.17
CA PRO A 155 -20.44 -13.66 -17.91
C PRO A 155 -20.94 -12.40 -17.17
N ILE A 156 -20.11 -11.79 -16.31
CA ILE A 156 -20.47 -10.53 -15.62
C ILE A 156 -20.70 -9.36 -16.60
N ASN A 157 -20.09 -9.44 -17.79
CA ASN A 157 -20.18 -8.48 -18.88
C ASN A 157 -20.99 -9.04 -20.08
N ASN A 158 -22.00 -9.87 -19.79
CA ASN A 158 -22.93 -10.49 -20.73
C ASN A 158 -22.40 -11.64 -21.60
N GLY A 159 -21.14 -12.07 -21.46
CA GLY A 159 -20.64 -13.27 -22.14
C GLY A 159 -20.54 -13.18 -23.67
N THR A 160 -20.74 -12.00 -24.26
CA THR A 160 -20.78 -11.83 -25.71
C THR A 160 -19.39 -11.92 -26.32
N SER A 161 -19.31 -12.27 -27.61
CA SER A 161 -18.05 -12.23 -28.35
C SER A 161 -17.45 -10.82 -28.37
N TYR A 162 -16.13 -10.73 -28.31
CA TYR A 162 -15.43 -9.46 -28.48
C TYR A 162 -15.65 -8.88 -29.89
N PRO A 163 -15.49 -7.55 -30.05
CA PRO A 163 -15.60 -6.92 -31.36
C PRO A 163 -14.64 -7.52 -32.39
N ASP A 164 -15.10 -7.61 -33.63
CA ASP A 164 -14.29 -7.90 -34.82
C ASP A 164 -13.75 -6.57 -35.36
N ILE A 165 -12.56 -6.19 -34.88
CA ILE A 165 -11.89 -4.92 -35.18
C ILE A 165 -11.10 -5.01 -36.50
N ASN A 166 -10.67 -6.20 -36.91
CA ASN A 166 -9.90 -6.39 -38.14
C ASN A 166 -10.77 -6.72 -39.37
N GLY A 167 -12.07 -6.98 -39.17
CA GLY A 167 -13.06 -7.25 -40.21
C GLY A 167 -12.94 -8.64 -40.84
N ASP A 168 -12.34 -9.61 -40.14
CA ASP A 168 -12.11 -10.97 -40.67
C ASP A 168 -13.28 -11.94 -40.43
N GLY A 169 -14.35 -11.47 -39.79
CA GLY A 169 -15.54 -12.24 -39.43
C GLY A 169 -15.39 -13.03 -38.14
N ARG A 170 -14.32 -12.83 -37.35
CA ARG A 170 -14.07 -13.49 -36.07
C ARG A 170 -13.87 -12.46 -34.95
N PRO A 171 -14.25 -12.80 -33.71
CA PRO A 171 -13.93 -11.94 -32.58
C PRO A 171 -12.41 -11.84 -32.40
N ASN A 172 -11.93 -10.63 -32.11
CA ASN A 172 -10.55 -10.43 -31.71
C ASN A 172 -10.22 -11.20 -30.43
N THR A 173 -8.95 -11.57 -30.27
CA THR A 173 -8.41 -12.09 -29.02
C THR A 173 -7.78 -10.95 -28.23
N PHE A 174 -8.18 -10.80 -26.98
CA PHE A 174 -7.52 -9.93 -26.01
C PHE A 174 -7.00 -10.80 -24.87
N CYS A 175 -5.89 -10.40 -24.29
CA CYS A 175 -5.20 -11.10 -23.22
C CYS A 175 -4.81 -10.09 -22.17
N ASP A 176 -4.93 -10.46 -20.90
CA ASP A 176 -4.45 -9.62 -19.81
C ASP A 176 -2.96 -9.31 -20.00
N SER A 177 -2.59 -8.06 -19.71
CA SER A 177 -1.19 -7.68 -19.62
C SER A 177 -0.83 -7.41 -18.18
N THR A 178 0.09 -8.19 -17.63
CA THR A 178 0.25 -8.29 -16.17
C THR A 178 1.64 -7.93 -15.73
N GLY A 179 1.78 -7.51 -14.47
CA GLY A 179 3.06 -7.13 -13.92
C GLY A 179 3.04 -6.80 -12.44
N ASN A 180 4.21 -6.50 -11.89
CA ASN A 180 4.35 -6.17 -10.47
C ASN A 180 4.91 -4.76 -10.30
N LEU A 181 4.21 -3.94 -9.53
CA LEU A 181 4.64 -2.60 -9.14
C LEU A 181 5.38 -2.63 -7.81
N PHE A 182 6.49 -1.90 -7.76
CA PHE A 182 7.36 -1.77 -6.60
C PHE A 182 7.56 -0.29 -6.25
N LEU A 183 7.65 0.02 -4.96
CA LEU A 183 7.98 1.38 -4.52
C LEU A 183 9.43 1.74 -4.87
N VAL A 184 9.60 2.94 -5.42
CA VAL A 184 10.92 3.53 -5.66
C VAL A 184 11.61 3.83 -4.33
N GLY A 185 12.87 3.42 -4.22
CA GLY A 185 13.69 3.65 -3.03
C GLY A 185 13.47 2.61 -1.91
N ASP A 186 12.62 1.60 -2.13
CA ASP A 186 12.56 0.44 -1.22
C ASP A 186 13.75 -0.48 -1.47
N THR A 187 14.50 -0.83 -0.41
CA THR A 187 15.69 -1.68 -0.49
C THR A 187 15.37 -3.17 -0.48
N ASN A 188 14.11 -3.54 -0.28
CA ASN A 188 13.67 -4.93 -0.27
C ASN A 188 13.29 -5.35 -1.70
N SER A 189 14.16 -6.14 -2.33
CA SER A 189 14.06 -6.50 -3.76
C SER A 189 12.81 -7.30 -4.18
N PHE A 190 11.92 -7.68 -3.25
CA PHE A 190 10.76 -8.54 -3.53
C PHE A 190 9.44 -8.12 -2.88
N ASN A 191 9.48 -7.16 -1.94
CA ASN A 191 8.34 -6.70 -1.16
C ASN A 191 8.64 -5.28 -0.64
N PRO A 192 7.67 -4.36 -0.59
CA PRO A 192 6.28 -4.49 -0.97
C PRO A 192 6.10 -4.45 -2.48
N ARG A 193 5.16 -5.26 -2.98
CA ARG A 193 4.69 -5.21 -4.36
C ARG A 193 3.17 -5.30 -4.40
N ILE A 194 2.58 -4.78 -5.47
CA ILE A 194 1.20 -5.06 -5.85
C ILE A 194 1.17 -5.55 -7.30
N HIS A 195 0.35 -6.55 -7.58
CA HIS A 195 0.15 -7.00 -8.94
C HIS A 195 -0.72 -6.00 -9.70
N ILE A 196 -0.58 -5.95 -11.02
CA ILE A 196 -1.43 -5.12 -11.88
C ILE A 196 -1.81 -5.93 -13.10
N GLU A 197 -3.02 -5.68 -13.61
CA GLU A 197 -3.46 -6.26 -14.86
C GLU A 197 -4.21 -5.21 -15.70
N PHE A 198 -3.79 -5.08 -16.96
CA PHE A 198 -4.63 -4.50 -18.00
C PHE A 198 -5.62 -5.58 -18.43
N ASP A 199 -6.87 -5.46 -18.01
CA ASP A 199 -7.91 -6.48 -18.17
C ASP A 199 -8.39 -6.61 -19.63
N HIS A 200 -8.52 -7.84 -20.11
CA HIS A 200 -8.96 -8.17 -21.47
C HIS A 200 -10.40 -7.77 -21.80
N ASP A 201 -11.34 -7.76 -20.84
CA ASP A 201 -12.70 -7.25 -21.05
C ASP A 201 -12.68 -5.72 -21.19
N TRP A 202 -11.85 -5.03 -20.41
CA TRP A 202 -11.63 -3.58 -20.51
C TRP A 202 -10.97 -3.19 -21.82
N MET A 203 -10.00 -3.98 -22.29
CA MET A 203 -9.40 -3.79 -23.61
C MET A 203 -10.41 -4.01 -24.74
N ALA A 204 -11.21 -5.08 -24.66
CA ALA A 204 -12.26 -5.35 -25.65
C ALA A 204 -13.37 -4.27 -25.66
N ALA A 205 -13.67 -3.66 -24.50
CA ALA A 205 -14.58 -2.52 -24.40
C ALA A 205 -13.96 -1.20 -24.92
N GLY A 206 -12.66 -1.17 -25.21
CA GLY A 206 -11.92 0.03 -25.59
C GLY A 206 -11.66 0.99 -24.42
N TRP A 207 -11.72 0.50 -23.19
CA TRP A 207 -11.55 1.29 -21.97
C TRP A 207 -10.15 1.17 -21.39
N ALA A 208 -9.35 0.23 -21.89
CA ALA A 208 -7.93 0.02 -21.60
C ALA A 208 -7.19 -0.39 -22.89
N GLY A 209 -5.87 -0.47 -22.81
CA GLY A 209 -5.04 -1.04 -23.87
C GLY A 209 -4.56 -0.04 -24.92
N ALA A 210 -3.94 -0.57 -25.98
CA ALA A 210 -3.19 0.17 -27.00
C ALA A 210 -3.94 1.34 -27.66
N SER A 211 -5.27 1.28 -27.73
CA SER A 211 -6.13 2.32 -28.32
C SER A 211 -6.35 3.53 -27.40
N THR A 212 -5.93 3.46 -26.14
CA THR A 212 -6.15 4.51 -25.14
C THR A 212 -4.89 5.34 -24.90
N THR A 213 -5.04 6.58 -24.45
CA THR A 213 -3.90 7.45 -24.07
C THR A 213 -3.61 7.44 -22.57
N TYR A 214 -4.56 6.98 -21.77
CA TYR A 214 -4.50 7.02 -20.31
C TYR A 214 -4.12 5.66 -19.71
N ASP A 215 -4.36 4.54 -20.41
CA ASP A 215 -4.12 3.17 -19.94
C ASP A 215 -3.57 2.26 -21.03
N SER A 216 -2.57 2.77 -21.76
CA SER A 216 -1.95 2.00 -22.83
C SER A 216 -0.98 0.96 -22.27
N ASN A 217 -1.36 -0.30 -22.46
CA ASN A 217 -0.58 -1.49 -22.15
C ASN A 217 0.68 -1.63 -23.06
N GLU A 218 0.75 -0.91 -24.18
CA GLU A 218 1.94 -0.92 -25.05
C GLU A 218 3.02 0.07 -24.61
N THR A 219 2.64 1.12 -23.90
CA THR A 219 3.56 2.24 -23.59
C THR A 219 4.16 2.12 -22.19
N ILE A 220 3.45 1.53 -21.22
CA ILE A 220 4.00 1.28 -19.88
C ILE A 220 5.25 0.38 -19.88
N PRO A 221 5.36 -0.72 -20.67
CA PRO A 221 6.59 -1.51 -20.70
C PRO A 221 7.74 -0.82 -21.45
N ARG A 222 7.45 0.24 -22.21
CA ARG A 222 8.47 1.01 -22.95
C ARG A 222 9.14 2.07 -22.10
N CYS A 223 8.80 2.16 -20.81
CA CYS A 223 9.56 2.94 -19.84
C CYS A 223 10.89 2.21 -19.58
N PRO A 224 12.00 2.67 -20.17
CA PRO A 224 13.20 1.84 -20.28
C PRO A 224 13.77 1.45 -18.91
N PRO A 225 14.33 0.24 -18.79
CA PRO A 225 15.09 -0.15 -17.61
C PRO A 225 16.21 0.86 -17.35
N VAL A 226 16.23 1.45 -16.15
CA VAL A 226 17.45 2.07 -15.65
C VAL A 226 18.34 0.92 -15.15
N PRO A 227 19.67 0.99 -15.28
CA PRO A 227 20.52 -0.04 -14.72
C PRO A 227 20.23 -0.25 -13.23
N PRO A 228 20.50 -1.45 -12.68
CA PRO A 228 20.24 -1.77 -11.29
C PRO A 228 20.69 -0.65 -10.34
N PRO A 229 19.89 -0.36 -9.29
CA PRO A 229 18.82 -1.21 -8.76
C PRO A 229 17.40 -0.97 -9.33
N MET A 230 17.23 -0.35 -10.50
CA MET A 230 15.94 0.28 -10.88
C MET A 230 15.46 -0.03 -12.30
N THR A 231 14.81 -1.18 -12.53
CA THR A 231 14.74 -1.74 -13.88
C THR A 231 13.54 -1.38 -14.76
N ASN A 232 12.73 -0.34 -14.50
CA ASN A 232 11.86 0.31 -15.53
C ASN A 232 11.34 1.68 -15.05
N PHE A 233 12.08 2.74 -15.31
CA PHE A 233 11.59 4.11 -15.10
C PHE A 233 11.30 4.72 -16.46
N CYS A 234 10.28 5.57 -16.57
CA CYS A 234 10.04 6.30 -17.80
C CYS A 234 11.10 7.41 -17.91
N ASN A 235 12.23 7.11 -18.54
CA ASN A 235 13.40 8.00 -18.62
C ASN A 235 13.95 8.44 -17.25
N GLY A 236 14.02 7.51 -16.29
CA GLY A 236 14.47 7.82 -14.92
C GLY A 236 13.40 8.43 -14.02
N THR A 237 12.19 8.65 -14.52
CA THR A 237 11.03 9.12 -13.74
C THR A 237 10.15 7.93 -13.31
N PRO A 238 9.78 7.81 -12.02
CA PRO A 238 8.83 6.79 -11.59
C PRO A 238 7.47 6.99 -12.27
N ILE A 239 6.60 6.01 -12.13
CA ILE A 239 5.21 6.12 -12.59
C ILE A 239 4.25 6.31 -11.42
N ALA A 240 3.09 6.87 -11.75
CA ALA A 240 1.90 6.78 -10.95
C ALA A 240 0.83 6.01 -11.74
N VAL A 241 0.07 5.18 -11.04
CA VAL A 241 -0.99 4.36 -11.63
C VAL A 241 -2.30 4.61 -10.90
N GLN A 242 -3.41 4.34 -11.56
CA GLN A 242 -4.74 4.25 -10.97
C GLN A 242 -5.34 2.88 -11.29
N GLY A 243 -5.96 2.24 -10.31
CA GLY A 243 -6.66 0.98 -10.54
C GLY A 243 -7.59 0.60 -9.41
N PHE A 244 -8.45 -0.39 -9.67
CA PHE A 244 -9.34 -0.90 -8.65
C PHE A 244 -8.63 -1.94 -7.80
N VAL A 245 -8.70 -1.78 -6.48
CA VAL A 245 -8.16 -2.78 -5.56
C VAL A 245 -8.97 -4.06 -5.67
N PHE A 246 -8.28 -5.18 -5.83
CA PHE A 246 -8.85 -6.53 -5.85
C PHE A 246 -7.93 -7.52 -5.13
N TRP A 247 -8.51 -8.53 -4.50
CA TRP A 247 -7.78 -9.66 -3.94
C TRP A 247 -7.99 -10.88 -4.84
N ASP A 248 -6.94 -11.30 -5.55
CA ASP A 248 -7.01 -12.53 -6.35
C ASP A 248 -6.80 -13.74 -5.44
N ASN A 249 -7.90 -14.40 -5.10
CA ASN A 249 -7.92 -15.66 -4.35
C ASN A 249 -8.00 -16.90 -5.24
N GLN A 250 -8.06 -16.72 -6.56
CA GLN A 250 -8.10 -17.80 -7.55
C GLN A 250 -6.69 -18.16 -8.04
N ASP A 251 -5.75 -17.23 -7.93
CA ASP A 251 -4.33 -17.49 -8.16
C ASP A 251 -3.76 -18.51 -7.14
N PRO A 252 -2.88 -19.44 -7.56
CA PRO A 252 -2.21 -20.38 -6.65
C PRO A 252 -1.43 -19.72 -5.51
N SER A 253 -1.03 -18.45 -5.68
CA SER A 253 -0.39 -17.60 -4.69
C SER A 253 -1.22 -16.32 -4.50
N PRO A 254 -2.28 -16.36 -3.66
CA PRO A 254 -3.19 -15.25 -3.48
C PRO A 254 -2.50 -13.93 -3.15
N HIS A 255 -2.93 -12.84 -3.80
CA HIS A 255 -2.27 -11.55 -3.71
C HIS A 255 -3.23 -10.38 -3.97
N TRP A 256 -2.82 -9.19 -3.54
CA TRP A 256 -3.47 -7.93 -3.89
C TRP A 256 -3.04 -7.50 -5.29
N GLU A 257 -4.01 -6.97 -6.02
CA GLU A 257 -3.80 -6.41 -7.34
C GLU A 257 -4.56 -5.11 -7.54
N LEU A 258 -4.09 -4.32 -8.51
CA LEU A 258 -4.89 -3.30 -9.16
C LEU A 258 -5.45 -3.92 -10.45
N HIS A 259 -6.68 -4.41 -10.35
CA HIS A 259 -7.37 -5.08 -11.45
C HIS A 259 -8.84 -4.65 -11.47
N PRO A 260 -9.27 -3.99 -12.54
CA PRO A 260 -8.47 -3.56 -13.69
C PRO A 260 -7.54 -2.40 -13.29
N LEU A 261 -6.34 -2.38 -13.85
CA LEU A 261 -5.60 -1.14 -13.99
C LEU A 261 -6.42 -0.22 -14.91
N THR A 262 -6.54 1.04 -14.51
CA THR A 262 -7.43 1.98 -15.20
C THR A 262 -6.68 3.11 -15.88
N ALA A 263 -5.50 3.46 -15.39
CA ALA A 263 -4.65 4.46 -16.00
C ALA A 263 -3.24 4.47 -15.42
N TRP A 264 -2.29 5.09 -16.14
CA TRP A 264 -0.96 5.39 -15.64
C TRP A 264 -0.37 6.67 -16.27
N LYS A 265 0.63 7.25 -15.60
CA LYS A 265 1.44 8.37 -16.13
C LYS A 265 2.80 8.43 -15.42
N THR A 266 3.72 9.25 -15.94
CA THR A 266 4.95 9.58 -15.21
C THR A 266 4.64 10.36 -13.93
N SER A 267 5.17 9.96 -12.78
CA SER A 267 5.03 10.70 -11.52
C SER A 267 6.02 11.87 -11.50
N SER A 268 5.50 13.09 -11.43
CA SER A 268 6.30 14.32 -11.27
C SER A 268 6.91 14.44 -9.89
#